data_AF-A0A6P0H9J3-F1
#
_entry.id   AF-A0A6P0H9J3-F1
#
_cell.length_a   1.000
_cell.length_b   1.000
_cell.length_c   1.000
_cell.angle_alpha   90.00
_cell.angle_beta   90.00
_cell.angle_gamma   90.00
#
_symmetry.space_group_name_H-M   'P 1'
#
loop_
_entity.id
_entity.type
_entity.pdbx_description
1 polymer ?
#
loop_
_entity_poly.entity_id
_entity_poly.type
_entity_poly.pdbx_seq_one_letter_code
_entity_poly.pdbx_strand_id
1 'polypeptide(L)' 'MTAAADGPEVYAPHGYADLFGMVVRPNAGPAPRDVYEDKAARWLGEWPQLTVLPWEQRAAGNTAGPRAADG' A
#
# COMPACT_ATOMS: atom_id res chain seq x y z
N MET A 1 -6.19 -30.37 24.26
CA MET A 1 -5.41 -30.16 23.03
C MET A 1 -6.15 -29.13 22.20
N THR A 2 -5.79 -27.85 22.35
CA THR A 2 -6.39 -26.76 21.57
C THR A 2 -5.63 -26.71 20.25
N ALA A 3 -6.30 -26.95 19.13
CA ALA A 3 -5.66 -26.83 17.82
C ALA A 3 -5.21 -25.37 17.64
N ALA A 4 -3.93 -25.16 17.30
CA ALA A 4 -3.52 -23.89 16.72
C ALA A 4 -4.31 -23.73 15.42
N ALA A 5 -5.02 -22.62 15.26
CA ALA A 5 -5.72 -22.35 14.02
C ALA A 5 -4.66 -22.18 12.91
N ASP A 6 -4.55 -23.14 11.99
CA ASP A 6 -3.72 -23.05 10.78
C ASP A 6 -4.33 -22.02 9.81
N GLY A 7 -4.22 -20.75 10.18
CA GLY A 7 -4.58 -19.61 9.34
C GLY A 7 -3.46 -19.24 8.36
N PRO A 8 -3.78 -18.51 7.28
CA PRO A 8 -2.76 -18.05 6.34
C PRO A 8 -1.77 -17.10 7.01
N GLU A 9 -0.49 -17.26 6.71
CA GLU A 9 0.55 -16.30 7.08
C GLU A 9 0.41 -15.04 6.20
N VAL A 10 0.30 -13.87 6.83
CA VAL A 10 0.08 -12.59 6.13
C VAL A 10 1.32 -11.73 6.19
N TYR A 11 1.81 -11.30 5.02
CA TYR A 11 2.91 -10.35 4.90
C TYR A 11 2.41 -8.94 4.61
N ALA A 12 2.49 -8.07 5.62
CA ALA A 12 2.07 -6.67 5.52
C ALA A 12 3.10 -5.75 6.23
N PRO A 13 4.31 -5.53 5.66
CA PRO A 13 5.38 -4.77 6.29
C PRO A 13 5.02 -3.29 6.54
N HIS A 14 3.99 -2.78 5.86
CA HIS A 14 3.47 -1.42 6.02
C HIS A 14 2.09 -1.39 6.71
N GLY A 15 1.67 -2.50 7.29
CA GLY A 15 0.32 -2.68 7.83
C GLY A 15 -0.76 -2.75 6.73
N TYR A 16 -2.02 -2.62 7.14
CA TYR A 16 -3.20 -2.77 6.26
C TYR A 16 -3.89 -1.45 5.91
N ALA A 17 -3.38 -0.32 6.39
CA ALA A 17 -4.03 0.97 6.25
C ALA A 17 -4.29 1.33 4.79
N ASP A 18 -3.33 1.10 3.90
CA ASP A 18 -3.49 1.38 2.47
C ASP A 18 -4.46 0.41 1.79
N LEU A 19 -4.53 -0.85 2.23
CA LEU A 19 -5.47 -1.83 1.69
C LEU A 19 -6.91 -1.42 2.01
N PHE A 20 -7.20 -1.14 3.28
CA PHE A 20 -8.55 -0.74 3.70
C PHE A 20 -8.91 0.69 3.29
N GLY A 21 -7.91 1.57 3.18
CA GLY A 21 -8.07 2.93 2.66
C GLY A 21 -8.12 3.02 1.13
N MET A 22 -7.99 1.89 0.42
CA MET A 22 -7.98 1.85 -1.05
C MET A 22 -6.92 2.78 -1.66
N VAL A 23 -5.72 2.78 -1.07
CA VAL A 23 -4.61 3.68 -1.45
C VAL A 23 -3.59 2.92 -2.29
N VAL A 24 -3.23 3.49 -3.44
CA VAL A 24 -2.16 2.98 -4.31
C VAL A 24 -0.94 3.88 -4.17
N ARG A 25 0.10 3.39 -3.48
CA ARG A 25 1.36 4.12 -3.30
C ARG A 25 2.45 3.67 -4.29
N PRO A 26 3.33 4.59 -4.73
CA PRO A 26 4.56 4.22 -5.40
C PRO A 26 5.41 3.28 -4.52
N ASN A 27 5.87 2.17 -5.08
CA ASN A 27 6.75 1.25 -4.36
C ASN A 27 8.19 1.80 -4.32
N ALA A 28 8.89 1.61 -3.19
CA ALA A 28 10.28 2.05 -3.00
C ALA A 28 11.29 1.26 -3.87
N GLY A 29 10.93 0.08 -4.38
CA GLY A 29 11.78 -0.74 -5.25
C GLY A 29 12.12 -0.09 -6.61
N PRO A 30 12.94 -0.75 -7.47
CA PRO A 30 13.52 -0.18 -8.70
C PRO A 30 12.52 -0.02 -9.87
N ALA A 31 11.24 0.13 -9.58
CA ALA A 31 10.23 0.28 -10.62
C ALA A 31 10.41 1.62 -11.37
N PRO A 32 10.33 1.61 -12.71
CA PRO A 32 10.17 2.84 -13.51
C PRO A 32 8.85 3.57 -13.19
N ARG A 33 8.86 4.91 -13.33
CA ARG A 33 7.70 5.78 -13.02
C ARG A 33 6.49 5.47 -13.91
N ASP A 34 6.73 5.34 -15.20
CA ASP A 34 5.76 4.99 -16.24
C ASP A 34 5.01 3.70 -15.90
N VAL A 35 5.74 2.67 -15.45
CA VAL A 35 5.12 1.39 -15.04
C VAL A 35 4.16 1.57 -13.86
N TYR A 36 4.45 2.48 -12.93
CA TYR A 36 3.53 2.80 -11.84
C TYR A 36 2.28 3.53 -12.35
N GLU A 37 2.48 4.57 -13.16
CA GLU A 37 1.40 5.41 -13.69
C GLU A 37 0.44 4.60 -14.57
N ASP A 38 0.96 3.73 -15.44
CA ASP A 38 0.16 2.84 -16.29
C ASP A 38 -0.69 1.86 -15.46
N LYS A 39 -0.10 1.27 -14.42
CA LYS A 39 -0.83 0.37 -13.51
C LYS A 39 -1.91 1.10 -12.74
N ALA A 40 -1.59 2.28 -12.23
CA ALA A 40 -2.53 3.11 -11.49
C ALA A 40 -3.72 3.53 -12.37
N ALA A 41 -3.46 3.96 -13.61
CA ALA A 41 -4.50 4.31 -14.57
C ALA A 41 -5.43 3.12 -14.88
N ARG A 42 -4.84 1.93 -15.11
CA ARG A 42 -5.61 0.71 -15.33
C ARG A 42 -6.51 0.38 -14.14
N TRP A 43 -5.97 0.46 -12.93
CA TRP A 43 -6.73 0.12 -11.72
C TRP A 43 -7.82 1.13 -11.40
N LEU A 44 -7.61 2.43 -11.66
CA LEU A 44 -8.63 3.46 -11.50
C LEU A 44 -9.84 3.24 -12.43
N GLY A 45 -9.62 2.72 -13.63
CA GLY A 45 -10.72 2.40 -14.55
C GLY A 45 -11.65 1.32 -14.01
N GLU A 46 -11.09 0.34 -13.30
CA GLU A 46 -11.82 -0.78 -12.72
C GLU A 46 -12.37 -0.44 -11.31
N TRP A 47 -11.64 0.39 -10.55
CA TRP A 47 -11.90 0.73 -9.15
C TRP A 47 -11.82 2.25 -8.97
N PRO A 48 -12.89 3.00 -9.32
CA PRO A 48 -12.88 4.46 -9.33
C PRO A 48 -12.63 5.12 -7.96
N GLN A 49 -12.85 4.40 -6.88
CA GLN A 49 -12.67 4.85 -5.51
C GLN A 49 -11.22 4.75 -4.99
N LEU A 50 -10.29 4.26 -5.79
CA LEU A 50 -8.88 4.21 -5.40
C LEU A 50 -8.30 5.62 -5.25
N THR A 51 -7.49 5.80 -4.21
CA THR A 51 -6.66 7.00 -4.03
C THR A 51 -5.24 6.69 -4.51
N VAL A 52 -4.87 7.21 -5.68
CA VAL A 52 -3.51 7.04 -6.24
C VAL A 52 -2.61 8.18 -5.76
N LEU A 53 -1.50 7.84 -5.11
CA LEU A 53 -0.55 8.85 -4.64
C LEU A 53 0.47 9.24 -5.72
N PRO A 54 0.87 10.53 -5.82
CA PRO A 54 1.85 10.97 -6.81
C PRO A 54 3.18 10.22 -6.69
N TRP A 55 3.84 9.99 -7.83
CA TRP A 55 5.14 9.32 -7.90
C TRP A 55 6.20 9.96 -7.00
N GLU A 56 6.16 11.28 -6.84
CA GLU A 56 7.08 12.08 -6.05
C GLU A 56 7.07 11.69 -4.56
N GLN A 57 5.97 11.10 -4.06
CA GLN A 57 5.90 10.57 -2.69
C GLN A 57 6.82 9.38 -2.45
N ARG A 58 7.29 8.71 -3.51
CA ARG A 58 8.36 7.70 -3.40
C ARG A 58 9.66 8.29 -2.85
N ALA A 59 10.03 9.48 -3.32
CA ALA A 59 11.27 10.15 -2.95
C ALA A 59 11.17 10.87 -1.61
N ALA A 60 9.96 11.32 -1.24
CA ALA A 60 9.66 11.96 0.04
C ALA A 60 9.61 11.00 1.24
N GLY A 61 10.13 9.77 1.09
CA GLY A 61 9.98 8.68 2.04
C GLY A 61 10.17 9.07 3.51
N ASN A 62 9.14 8.77 4.31
CA ASN A 62 9.13 8.68 5.78
C ASN A 62 9.14 9.98 6.60
N THR A 63 8.27 10.94 6.29
CA THR A 63 7.75 11.85 7.33
C THR A 63 6.23 11.76 7.36
N ALA A 64 5.69 11.25 8.46
CA ALA A 64 4.24 11.17 8.78
C ALA A 64 3.41 10.10 8.03
N GLY A 65 3.64 8.83 8.35
CA GLY A 65 2.50 8.00 8.77
C GLY A 65 2.34 8.19 10.29
N PRO A 66 1.12 8.27 10.86
CA PRO A 66 0.99 8.31 12.31
C PRO A 66 1.70 7.06 12.84
N ARG A 67 2.80 7.28 13.58
CA ARG A 67 3.30 6.28 14.53
C ARG A 67 2.05 5.85 15.29
N ALA A 68 1.63 4.60 15.12
CA ALA A 68 0.69 3.97 16.03
C ALA A 68 1.37 4.03 17.40
N ALA A 69 1.16 5.15 18.06
CA ALA A 69 1.44 5.37 19.45
C ALA A 69 0.29 4.69 20.18
N ASP A 70 0.67 3.76 21.04
CA ASP A 70 0.00 3.39 22.26
C ASP A 70 -1.39 2.73 22.15
N GLY A 71 -1.43 1.50 22.65
CA GLY A 71 -2.64 0.68 22.84
C GLY A 71 -2.26 -0.75 23.13
#